data_AF-A0A451CBY7-F1
#
_entry.id   AF-A0A451CBY7-F1
#
_cell.length_a   1.000
_cell.length_b   1.000
_cell.length_c   1.000
_cell.angle_alpha   90.00
_cell.angle_beta   90.00
_cell.angle_gamma   90.00
#
_symmetry.space_group_name_H-M   'P 1'
#
loop_
_entity.id
_entity.type
_entity.pdbx_description
1 polymer ?
#
loop_
_entity_poly.entity_id
_entity_poly.type
_entity_poly.pdbx_seq_one_letter_code
_entity_poly.pdbx_strand_id
1 'polypeptide(L)' 'MERIFLFTFRGLSIEQAEMASEYREVAGLRKMTGHNEYYRIRCGEYRIGIVLNGVEMEFVRCLHRREVYRYFP' A
#
# COMPACT_ATOMS: atom_id res chain seq x y z
N MET A 1 23.18 11.41 -22.90
CA MET A 1 21.87 12.04 -22.69
C MET A 1 20.83 10.99 -23.03
N GLU A 2 20.55 10.08 -22.11
CA GLU A 2 19.48 9.10 -22.23
C GLU A 2 18.81 9.00 -20.86
N ARG A 3 17.74 9.79 -20.72
CA ARG A 3 16.65 9.51 -19.77
C ARG A 3 15.89 8.30 -20.29
N ILE A 4 15.05 7.69 -19.43
CA ILE A 4 14.09 6.58 -19.69
C ILE A 4 14.73 5.23 -19.30
N PHE A 5 14.43 4.53 -18.20
CA PHE A 5 13.22 4.36 -17.38
C PHE A 5 13.59 4.34 -15.89
N LEU A 6 13.15 5.32 -15.11
CA LEU A 6 12.93 5.12 -13.68
C LEU A 6 11.61 4.35 -13.54
N PHE A 7 11.65 3.03 -13.78
CA PHE A 7 10.66 2.16 -13.17
C PHE A 7 10.81 2.37 -11.67
N THR A 8 9.82 3.02 -11.06
CA THR A 8 9.71 3.28 -9.61
C THR A 8 9.58 1.94 -8.88
N PHE A 9 10.67 1.19 -8.81
CA PHE A 9 10.78 -0.11 -8.18
C PHE A 9 12.00 -0.12 -7.25
N ARG A 10 12.20 0.98 -6.52
CA ARG A 10 12.87 0.88 -5.22
C ARG A 10 11.80 0.35 -4.26
N GLY A 11 11.84 -0.96 -4.02
CA GLY A 11 10.91 -1.61 -3.09
C GLY A 11 11.02 -0.94 -1.73
N LEU A 12 9.92 -0.43 -1.17
CA LEU A 12 10.04 0.43 0.01
C LEU A 12 8.70 0.73 0.71
N SER A 13 7.58 0.04 0.43
CA SER A 13 6.32 0.38 1.14
C SER A 13 6.39 0.12 2.64
N ILE A 14 7.21 -0.83 3.10
CA ILE A 14 7.45 -1.07 4.53
C ILE A 14 8.50 -0.10 5.06
N GLU A 15 9.67 0.03 4.41
CA GLU A 15 10.72 0.96 4.85
C GLU A 15 10.24 2.42 4.84
N GLN A 16 9.40 2.84 3.88
CA GLN A 16 8.72 4.15 3.93
C GLN A 16 7.75 4.28 5.08
N ALA A 17 7.03 3.21 5.43
CA ALA A 17 6.14 3.21 6.58
C ALA A 17 6.91 3.29 7.89
N GLU A 18 8.08 2.64 7.98
CA GLU A 18 8.98 2.69 9.14
C GLU A 18 9.63 4.07 9.32
N MET A 19 9.90 4.78 8.23
CA MET A 19 10.47 6.13 8.25
C MET A 19 9.44 7.26 8.36
N ALA A 20 8.16 6.96 8.14
CA ALA A 20 7.09 7.96 8.17
C ALA A 20 6.76 8.36 9.61
N SER A 21 6.60 9.65 9.85
CA SER A 21 6.08 10.17 11.12
C SER A 21 4.55 10.05 11.20
N GLU A 22 3.89 10.06 10.04
CA GLU A 22 2.45 9.84 9.91
C GLU A 22 2.13 8.90 8.73
N TYR A 23 1.10 8.05 8.88
CA TYR A 23 0.69 7.13 7.80
C TYR A 23 0.37 7.84 6.46
N ARG A 24 -0.03 9.12 6.51
CA ARG A 24 -0.37 9.93 5.33
C ARG A 24 0.84 10.22 4.45
N GLU A 25 2.05 10.10 4.98
CA GLU A 25 3.31 10.29 4.26
C GLU A 25 3.67 9.06 3.41
N VAL A 26 3.09 7.90 3.71
CA VAL A 26 3.34 6.66 2.97
C VAL A 26 2.77 6.78 1.55
N ALA A 27 3.68 6.81 0.58
CA ALA A 27 3.33 7.01 -0.82
C ALA A 27 2.42 5.89 -1.35
N GLY A 28 1.35 6.27 -2.05
CA GLY A 28 0.42 5.31 -2.65
C GLY A 28 -0.55 4.65 -1.66
N LEU A 29 -0.49 5.00 -0.37
CA LEU A 29 -1.49 4.60 0.61
C LEU A 29 -2.84 5.26 0.29
N ARG A 30 -3.86 4.45 0.04
CA ARG A 30 -5.21 4.91 -0.29
C ARG A 30 -6.24 4.24 0.59
N LYS A 31 -7.08 5.03 1.25
CA LYS A 31 -8.22 4.53 2.03
C LYS A 31 -9.20 3.78 1.12
N MET A 32 -9.72 2.66 1.60
CA MET A 32 -10.74 1.88 0.90
C MET A 32 -12.13 2.47 1.15
N THR A 33 -12.98 2.45 0.13
CA THR A 33 -14.37 2.90 0.25
C THR A 33 -15.18 1.93 1.10
N GLY A 34 -16.08 2.45 1.94
CA GLY A 34 -16.97 1.63 2.76
C GLY A 34 -16.38 1.14 4.08
N HIS A 35 -15.09 1.35 4.33
CA HIS A 35 -14.44 0.97 5.59
C HIS A 35 -13.53 2.08 6.11
N ASN A 36 -13.50 2.28 7.43
CA ASN A 36 -12.80 3.43 8.01
C ASN A 36 -11.32 3.16 8.28
N GLU A 37 -10.99 1.92 8.60
CA GLU A 37 -9.69 1.44 9.04
C GLU A 37 -8.88 0.77 7.93
N TYR A 38 -9.48 0.49 6.77
CA TYR A 38 -8.80 -0.23 5.68
C TYR A 38 -8.19 0.69 4.63
N TYR A 39 -6.96 0.38 4.26
CA TYR A 39 -6.15 1.07 3.28
C TYR A 39 -5.52 0.06 2.32
N ARG A 40 -5.05 0.57 1.18
CA ARG A 40 -4.29 -0.22 0.20
C ARG A 40 -3.10 0.53 -0.34
N ILE A 41 -2.04 -0.21 -0.68
CA ILE A 41 -0.96 0.27 -1.53
C ILE A 41 -0.98 -0.54 -2.83
N ARG A 42 -0.84 0.14 -3.97
CA ARG A 42 -0.69 -0.51 -5.29
C ARG A 42 0.78 -0.83 -5.52
N CYS A 43 1.09 -2.12 -5.68
CA CYS A 43 2.40 -2.60 -6.05
C CYS A 43 2.32 -3.31 -7.42
N GLY A 44 2.33 -2.53 -8.50
CA GLY A 44 2.12 -3.05 -9.85
C GLY A 44 0.80 -3.80 -9.99
N GLU A 45 0.89 -5.11 -10.18
CA GLU A 45 -0.22 -6.07 -10.29
C GLU A 45 -0.72 -6.60 -8.94
N TYR A 46 -0.05 -6.26 -7.84
CA TYR A 46 -0.41 -6.65 -6.48
C TYR A 46 -1.03 -5.48 -5.71
N ARG A 47 -1.83 -5.83 -4.71
CA ARG A 47 -2.40 -4.91 -3.72
C ARG A 47 -1.95 -5.38 -2.36
N ILE A 48 -1.42 -4.46 -1.59
CA ILE A 48 -1.09 -4.66 -0.19
C ILE A 48 -2.26 -4.08 0.61
N GLY A 49 -2.90 -4.92 1.42
CA GLY A 49 -3.96 -4.53 2.34
C GLY A 49 -3.36 -4.07 3.65
N ILE A 50 -3.83 -2.94 4.16
CA ILE A 50 -3.35 -2.31 5.39
C ILE A 50 -4.53 -1.99 6.29
N VAL A 51 -4.37 -2.24 7.59
CA VAL A 51 -5.29 -1.80 8.64
C VAL A 51 -4.60 -0.75 9.48
N LEU A 52 -5.27 0.38 9.72
CA LEU A 52 -4.81 1.39 10.67
C LEU A 52 -5.65 1.30 11.94
N ASN A 53 -4.99 1.04 13.07
CA ASN A 53 -5.61 1.03 14.40
C ASN A 53 -4.93 2.07 15.29
N GLY A 54 -5.51 3.27 15.36
CA GLY A 54 -4.89 4.39 16.07
C GLY A 54 -3.56 4.79 15.43
N VAL A 55 -2.46 4.48 16.11
CA VAL A 55 -1.08 4.79 15.67
C VAL A 55 -0.39 3.60 15.01
N GLU A 56 -0.98 2.41 15.04
CA GLU A 56 -0.39 1.20 14.48
C GLU A 56 -0.85 0.98 13.04
N MET A 57 0.12 0.63 12.17
CA MET A 57 -0.12 0.21 10.79
C MET A 57 0.17 -1.28 10.64
N GLU A 58 -0.85 -2.06 10.32
CA GLU A 58 -0.72 -3.50 10.11
C GLU A 58 -0.82 -3.85 8.63
N PHE A 59 0.17 -4.61 8.12
CA PHE A 59 0.18 -5.14 6.76
C PHE A 59 -0.51 -6.52 6.74
N VAL A 60 -1.81 -6.55 6.43
CA VAL A 60 -2.63 -7.76 6.61
C VAL A 60 -2.64 -8.70 5.40
N ARG A 61 -2.37 -8.20 4.18
CA ARG A 61 -2.46 -9.00 2.94
C ARG A 61 -1.51 -8.47 1.86
N CYS A 62 -1.02 -9.36 1.00
CA CYS A 62 -0.46 -9.01 -0.30
C CYS A 62 -1.02 -9.97 -1.35
N LEU A 63 -1.91 -9.48 -2.21
CA LEU A 63 -2.64 -10.32 -3.18
C LEU A 63 -2.55 -9.73 -4.58
N HIS A 64 -2.55 -10.59 -5.59
CA HIS A 64 -2.64 -10.16 -6.98
C HIS A 64 -4.00 -9.47 -7.26
N ARG A 65 -4.13 -8.58 -8.26
CA ARG A 65 -5.42 -7.89 -8.57
C ARG A 65 -6.60 -8.84 -8.59
N ARG A 66 -6.36 -9.96 -9.27
CA ARG A 66 -7.38 -10.93 -9.66
C ARG A 66 -7.88 -11.71 -8.45
N GLU A 67 -7.09 -11.74 -7.39
CA GLU A 67 -7.40 -12.44 -6.14
C GLU A 67 -8.01 -11.48 -5.12
N VAL A 68 -7.62 -10.20 -5.11
CA VAL A 68 -8.13 -9.24 -4.11
C VAL A 68 -9.67 -9.17 -4.11
N TYR A 69 -10.31 -9.22 -5.29
CA TYR A 69 -11.77 -9.18 -5.42
C TYR A 69 -12.49 -10.48 -5.00
N ARG A 70 -11.76 -11.58 -4.76
CA ARG A 70 -12.34 -12.82 -4.24
C ARG A 70 -12.44 -12.82 -2.72
N TYR A 71 -11.64 -11.99 -2.05
CA TYR A 71 -11.47 -11.98 -0.61
C TYR A 71 -11.86 -10.66 0.05
N PHE A 72 -12.07 -9.60 -0.73
CA PHE A 72 -12.66 -8.35 -0.27
C PHE A 72 -14.17 -8.37 -0.55
N PRO A 73 -15.05 -8.04 0.42
CA PRO A 73 -16.48 -7.87 0.18
C PRO A 73 -16.79 -6.75 -0.82
#